data_AF-A0A480AM78-F1
#
_entry.id   AF-A0A480AM78-F1
#
_cell.length_a   1.000
_cell.length_b   1.000
_cell.length_c   1.000
_cell.angle_alpha   90.00
_cell.angle_beta   90.00
_cell.angle_gamma   90.00
#
_symmetry.space_group_name_H-M   'P 1'
#
loop_
_entity.id
_entity.type
_entity.pdbx_description
1 polymer ?
#
loop_
_entity_poly.entity_id
_entity_poly.type
_entity_poly.pdbx_seq_one_letter_code
_entity_poly.pdbx_strand_id
1 'polypeptide(L)'
;MPATALPPIPHTALETAMPALSLLRRSLLAALAGGLLATSLPAAAAGEYIRPGVSFALLGDVPYGVAEEPKFDRVIADINASRNVRFVLHTGDVKQGSERCDDAVFIKRFNQYQKFDDAFIVTPGDNDWTDCHRTNNGSYLPTERLAKFREIFYPAIGRSTGKRPMALLSQAATPGQAAHAAYVENTLWQFAGATMATVHVVGSANNLAPWNQLAGGDRPAERQAEFDARLAASLAWIDEIFNRAVAANSAGVMLAMQANPGLEYAAGSPQRLGFDEVIARITARSIAFGKPVLLAHGDSHYFRVDKPLVNAGVSLENLTRVENFGSPNVHWVEVFVDARDPNVFSVVPRIVPGNVVTR
;
A
#
# COMPACT_ATOMS: atom_id res chain seq x y z
N MET A 1 45.10 -40.75 -23.45
CA MET A 1 46.16 -41.76 -23.24
C MET A 1 47.50 -41.04 -23.33
N PRO A 2 48.58 -41.53 -22.69
CA PRO A 2 48.74 -42.21 -21.38
C PRO A 2 49.44 -41.23 -20.39
N ALA A 3 49.94 -41.56 -19.19
CA ALA A 3 49.55 -42.51 -18.13
C ALA A 3 50.08 -41.97 -16.78
N THR A 4 49.56 -42.47 -15.66
CA THR A 4 50.05 -42.20 -14.29
C THR A 4 51.23 -43.12 -13.91
N ALA A 5 52.08 -42.69 -12.97
CA ALA A 5 53.14 -43.51 -12.36
C ALA A 5 53.44 -43.07 -10.89
N LEU A 6 53.80 -44.03 -10.03
CA LEU A 6 54.05 -43.96 -8.58
C LEU A 6 54.92 -45.18 -8.14
N PRO A 7 55.43 -45.29 -6.89
CA PRO A 7 55.71 -44.28 -5.85
C PRO A 7 57.26 -44.06 -5.66
N PRO A 8 58.11 -44.80 -4.88
CA PRO A 8 57.98 -45.58 -3.62
C PRO A 8 59.06 -45.32 -2.50
N ILE A 9 58.63 -45.16 -1.22
CA ILE A 9 59.28 -45.74 0.01
C ILE A 9 60.69 -45.15 0.43
N PRO A 10 61.28 -45.28 1.66
CA PRO A 10 60.84 -45.81 2.99
C PRO A 10 60.96 -44.84 4.22
N HIS A 11 60.40 -45.27 5.37
CA HIS A 11 60.80 -45.18 6.82
C HIS A 11 61.51 -43.93 7.42
N THR A 12 61.41 -43.59 8.73
CA THR A 12 61.38 -44.40 9.99
C THR A 12 60.72 -43.71 11.21
N ALA A 13 60.27 -44.51 12.20
CA ALA A 13 60.32 -44.29 13.68
C ALA A 13 59.44 -43.18 14.35
N LEU A 14 58.93 -43.31 15.59
CA LEU A 14 58.68 -44.44 16.53
C LEU A 14 57.69 -43.98 17.66
N GLU A 15 56.92 -44.90 18.28
CA GLU A 15 56.41 -44.88 19.70
C GLU A 15 55.55 -43.68 20.26
N THR A 16 54.68 -43.77 21.28
CA THR A 16 54.01 -44.88 22.02
C THR A 16 52.72 -44.42 22.77
N ALA A 17 51.82 -45.38 23.04
CA ALA A 17 50.94 -45.52 24.22
C ALA A 17 49.90 -44.45 24.65
N MET A 18 48.63 -44.87 24.72
CA MET A 18 47.63 -44.42 25.71
C MET A 18 47.72 -45.33 26.98
N PRO A 19 47.15 -45.01 28.17
CA PRO A 19 45.71 -45.29 28.40
C PRO A 19 44.95 -44.50 29.52
N ALA A 20 43.62 -44.70 29.54
CA ALA A 20 42.70 -44.84 30.69
C ALA A 20 42.34 -43.67 31.66
N LEU A 21 41.03 -43.35 31.62
CA LEU A 21 40.04 -43.12 32.71
C LEU A 21 40.47 -42.76 34.15
N SER A 22 39.71 -41.83 34.74
CA SER A 22 39.26 -41.94 36.16
C SER A 22 37.81 -41.45 36.32
N LEU A 23 37.12 -41.90 37.38
CA LEU A 23 35.67 -41.72 37.59
C LEU A 23 35.32 -41.45 39.07
N LEU A 24 34.15 -40.84 39.30
CA LEU A 24 33.31 -40.86 40.52
C LEU A 24 33.76 -40.13 41.81
N ARG A 25 32.89 -39.21 42.28
CA ARG A 25 32.28 -39.10 43.63
C ARG A 25 31.07 -38.15 43.49
N ARG A 26 29.81 -38.54 43.72
CA ARG A 26 29.09 -38.95 44.95
C ARG A 26 28.97 -37.83 46.01
N SER A 27 27.85 -37.57 46.71
CA SER A 27 26.41 -37.95 46.61
C SER A 27 25.62 -37.23 47.75
N LEU A 28 24.27 -37.37 47.80
CA LEU A 28 23.33 -37.03 48.92
C LEU A 28 22.99 -35.54 49.16
N LEU A 29 21.86 -35.16 49.83
CA LEU A 29 20.46 -35.66 49.87
C LEU A 29 19.61 -34.72 50.78
N ALA A 30 18.36 -34.35 50.41
CA ALA A 30 17.25 -33.91 51.30
C ALA A 30 15.98 -33.54 50.49
N ALA A 31 14.80 -33.48 51.12
CA ALA A 31 13.51 -33.19 50.45
C ALA A 31 12.39 -32.69 51.40
N LEU A 32 11.20 -32.43 50.81
CA LEU A 32 9.86 -32.18 51.40
C LEU A 32 9.44 -30.77 51.87
N ALA A 33 8.11 -30.66 52.05
CA ALA A 33 7.29 -29.61 52.68
C ALA A 33 6.94 -28.37 51.83
N GLY A 34 5.85 -28.49 51.07
CA GLY A 34 5.23 -27.38 50.35
C GLY A 34 4.56 -26.32 51.23
N GLY A 35 4.26 -25.18 50.61
CA GLY A 35 3.44 -24.10 51.17
C GLY A 35 2.63 -23.43 50.05
N LEU A 36 1.30 -23.45 50.19
CA LEU A 36 0.42 -22.66 49.32
C LEU A 36 0.39 -21.21 49.84
N LEU A 37 0.93 -20.28 49.05
CA LEU A 37 0.58 -18.86 49.15
C LEU A 37 0.18 -18.35 47.76
N ALA A 38 -1.14 -18.28 47.54
CA ALA A 38 -1.72 -17.67 46.36
C ALA A 38 -2.02 -16.19 46.63
N THR A 39 -1.03 -15.32 46.39
CA THR A 39 -1.21 -13.86 46.45
C THR A 39 -0.60 -13.20 45.21
N SER A 40 -1.47 -12.81 44.28
CA SER A 40 -1.25 -11.80 43.23
C SER A 40 0.17 -11.68 42.68
N LEU A 41 0.50 -12.50 41.66
CA LEU A 41 1.38 -12.00 40.61
C LEU A 41 0.74 -10.72 40.01
N PRO A 42 1.51 -9.67 39.68
CA PRO A 42 0.99 -8.60 38.86
C PRO A 42 0.45 -9.21 37.55
N ALA A 43 -0.74 -8.78 37.12
CA ALA A 43 -1.20 -9.12 35.78
C ALA A 43 -0.12 -8.64 34.80
N ALA A 44 0.46 -9.57 34.05
CA ALA A 44 1.50 -9.22 33.09
C ALA A 44 0.90 -8.26 32.07
N ALA A 45 1.40 -7.02 32.06
CA ALA A 45 1.07 -6.03 31.05
C ALA A 45 1.77 -6.40 29.73
N ALA A 46 1.39 -7.55 29.18
CA ALA A 46 1.56 -7.91 27.80
C ALA A 46 0.44 -7.19 27.02
N GLY A 47 0.70 -6.09 26.35
CA GLY A 47 1.97 -5.38 26.18
C GLY A 47 1.85 -4.54 24.93
N GLU A 48 2.47 -3.36 24.94
CA GLU A 48 2.49 -2.48 23.77
C GLU A 48 2.96 -3.28 22.55
N TYR A 49 2.16 -3.31 21.47
CA TYR A 49 2.28 -4.31 20.39
C TYR A 49 3.51 -4.10 19.49
N ILE A 50 4.71 -4.30 20.04
CA ILE A 50 5.97 -4.38 19.29
C ILE A 50 6.01 -5.73 18.56
N ARG A 51 5.24 -5.84 17.47
CA ARG A 51 5.40 -6.91 16.48
C ARG A 51 6.67 -6.60 15.66
N PRO A 52 7.63 -7.54 15.53
CA PRO A 52 8.88 -7.29 14.82
C PRO A 52 8.69 -7.35 13.29
N GLY A 53 8.02 -6.33 12.74
CA GLY A 53 7.81 -6.10 11.31
C GLY A 53 8.21 -4.69 10.87
N VAL A 54 8.23 -4.44 9.57
CA VAL A 54 8.41 -3.10 8.98
C VAL A 54 7.07 -2.53 8.54
N SER A 55 6.95 -1.21 8.46
CA SER A 55 5.70 -0.53 8.13
C SER A 55 5.83 0.39 6.90
N PHE A 56 4.68 0.85 6.43
CA PHE A 56 4.57 2.00 5.54
C PHE A 56 3.55 2.99 6.09
N ALA A 57 3.69 4.26 5.68
CA ALA A 57 2.70 5.29 5.97
C ALA A 57 1.68 5.33 4.83
N LEU A 58 0.39 5.22 5.16
CA LEU A 58 -0.74 5.36 4.25
C LEU A 58 -1.41 6.72 4.47
N LEU A 59 -1.66 7.40 3.35
CA LEU A 59 -2.22 8.74 3.22
C LEU A 59 -3.22 8.78 2.07
N GLY A 60 -4.02 9.84 2.02
CA GLY A 60 -4.92 10.21 0.92
C GLY A 60 -5.62 11.52 1.28
N ASP A 61 -6.27 12.16 0.31
CA ASP A 61 -7.20 13.27 0.56
C ASP A 61 -6.59 14.45 1.36
N VAL A 62 -5.27 14.65 1.28
CA VAL A 62 -4.52 15.70 2.00
C VAL A 62 -3.28 16.20 1.23
N PRO A 63 -2.94 17.51 1.33
CA PRO A 63 -3.67 18.58 2.02
C PRO A 63 -4.81 19.17 1.18
N TYR A 64 -6.00 19.29 1.77
CA TYR A 64 -7.13 19.99 1.13
C TYR A 64 -6.96 21.52 1.22
N GLY A 65 -6.18 22.07 0.28
CA GLY A 65 -5.97 23.50 0.14
C GLY A 65 -5.01 24.12 1.17
N VAL A 66 -4.80 25.43 1.03
CA VAL A 66 -3.74 26.19 1.72
C VAL A 66 -3.81 26.14 3.26
N ALA A 67 -4.99 25.98 3.85
CA ALA A 67 -5.16 25.90 5.30
C ALA A 67 -4.62 24.58 5.90
N GLU A 68 -4.48 23.54 5.07
CA GLU A 68 -4.02 22.22 5.51
C GLU A 68 -2.53 21.99 5.24
N GLU A 69 -1.88 22.82 4.44
CA GLU A 69 -0.43 22.72 4.18
C GLU A 69 0.42 22.71 5.46
N PRO A 70 0.16 23.55 6.50
CA PRO A 70 0.92 23.49 7.75
C PRO A 70 0.55 22.28 8.62
N LYS A 71 -0.67 21.73 8.47
CA LYS A 71 -1.05 20.46 9.11
C LYS A 71 -0.28 19.30 8.47
N PHE A 72 -0.17 19.30 7.14
CA PHE A 72 0.47 18.23 6.38
C PHE A 72 2.00 18.27 6.49
N ASP A 73 2.62 19.43 6.61
CA ASP A 73 4.04 19.53 6.99
C ASP A 73 4.33 18.89 8.37
N ARG A 74 3.35 18.88 9.29
CA ARG A 74 3.48 18.13 10.56
C ARG A 74 3.26 16.62 10.39
N VAL A 75 2.41 16.18 9.46
CA VAL A 75 2.31 14.76 9.06
C VAL A 75 3.62 14.27 8.45
N ILE A 76 4.25 15.07 7.59
CA ILE A 76 5.57 14.76 7.01
C ILE A 76 6.63 14.63 8.11
N ALA A 77 6.66 15.55 9.08
CA ALA A 77 7.62 15.49 10.19
C ALA A 77 7.41 14.25 11.09
N ASP A 78 6.15 13.90 11.38
CA ASP A 78 5.78 12.74 12.21
C ASP A 78 6.13 11.40 11.52
N ILE A 79 5.86 11.30 10.21
CA ILE A 79 6.25 10.15 9.38
C ILE A 79 7.77 10.00 9.29
N ASN A 80 8.50 11.09 8.99
CA ASN A 80 9.96 11.07 8.90
C ASN A 80 10.64 10.72 10.23
N ALA A 81 9.95 10.91 11.37
CA ALA A 81 10.42 10.49 12.69
C ALA A 81 10.18 9.01 13.00
N SER A 82 9.32 8.30 12.25
CA SER A 82 9.04 6.88 12.48
C SER A 82 10.21 6.00 12.03
N ARG A 83 10.78 5.24 12.97
CA ARG A 83 11.87 4.28 12.68
C ARG A 83 11.40 3.00 11.98
N ASN A 84 10.09 2.77 11.84
CA ASN A 84 9.53 1.55 11.26
C ASN A 84 9.13 1.71 9.79
N VAL A 85 8.74 2.92 9.40
CA VAL A 85 8.30 3.27 8.04
C VAL A 85 9.43 3.09 7.03
N ARG A 86 9.11 2.57 5.83
CA ARG A 86 10.07 2.34 4.74
C ARG A 86 9.66 2.97 3.40
N PHE A 87 8.39 3.32 3.26
CA PHE A 87 7.85 4.12 2.17
C PHE A 87 6.56 4.79 2.63
N VAL A 88 6.12 5.78 1.86
CA VAL A 88 4.87 6.51 2.02
C VAL A 88 4.03 6.27 0.77
N LEU A 89 2.75 5.97 0.97
CA LEU A 89 1.78 5.67 -0.08
C LEU A 89 0.58 6.60 0.07
N HIS A 90 0.28 7.34 -1.01
CA HIS A 90 -0.85 8.25 -1.11
C HIS A 90 -1.89 7.65 -2.07
N THR A 91 -3.12 7.46 -1.60
CA THR A 91 -4.21 6.81 -2.34
C THR A 91 -4.78 7.71 -3.45
N GLY A 92 -4.62 9.02 -3.34
CA GLY A 92 -5.02 10.02 -4.33
C GLY A 92 -5.50 11.31 -3.68
N ASP A 93 -5.93 12.26 -4.52
CA ASP A 93 -6.38 13.59 -4.15
C ASP A 93 -5.29 14.39 -3.41
N VAL A 94 -4.27 14.76 -4.18
CA VAL A 94 -3.17 15.62 -3.71
C VAL A 94 -3.59 17.06 -3.47
N LYS A 95 -4.83 17.42 -3.81
CA LYS A 95 -5.44 18.73 -3.57
C LYS A 95 -6.94 18.57 -3.33
N GLN A 96 -7.60 19.63 -2.88
CA GLN A 96 -9.06 19.64 -2.74
C GLN A 96 -9.77 19.72 -4.11
N GLY A 97 -10.98 19.13 -4.19
CA GLY A 97 -11.86 19.16 -5.36
C GLY A 97 -12.45 20.52 -5.74
N SER A 98 -12.15 21.55 -4.93
CA SER A 98 -12.50 22.95 -5.15
C SER A 98 -11.32 23.87 -5.49
N GLU A 99 -10.10 23.32 -5.50
CA GLU A 99 -8.85 24.06 -5.78
C GLU A 99 -8.44 23.92 -7.24
N ARG A 100 -7.90 25.02 -7.78
CA ARG A 100 -7.48 25.15 -9.17
C ARG A 100 -6.53 24.03 -9.59
N CYS A 101 -6.78 23.46 -10.77
CA CYS A 101 -5.89 22.47 -11.38
C CYS A 101 -4.75 23.12 -12.17
N ASP A 102 -4.24 24.27 -11.72
CA ASP A 102 -3.12 24.95 -12.35
C ASP A 102 -1.83 24.12 -12.18
N ASP A 103 -0.95 24.09 -13.18
CA ASP A 103 0.37 23.43 -13.10
C ASP A 103 1.14 23.84 -11.83
N ALA A 104 1.03 25.10 -11.42
CA ALA A 104 1.65 25.64 -10.22
C ALA A 104 1.14 25.01 -8.90
N VAL A 105 -0.12 24.58 -8.84
CA VAL A 105 -0.67 23.86 -7.66
C VAL A 105 -0.10 22.45 -7.61
N PHE A 106 -0.10 21.72 -8.73
CA PHE A 106 0.50 20.38 -8.80
C PHE A 106 2.00 20.41 -8.48
N ILE A 107 2.76 21.36 -9.02
CA ILE A 107 4.19 21.55 -8.70
C ILE A 107 4.38 21.88 -7.21
N LYS A 108 3.53 22.72 -6.62
CA LYS A 108 3.59 23.04 -5.18
C LYS A 108 3.33 21.81 -4.31
N ARG A 109 2.32 21.00 -4.65
CA ARG A 109 1.99 19.74 -3.95
C ARG A 109 3.10 18.72 -4.09
N PHE A 110 3.59 18.48 -5.31
CA PHE A 110 4.74 17.62 -5.58
C PHE A 110 5.95 18.00 -4.71
N ASN A 111 6.36 19.28 -4.73
CA ASN A 111 7.46 19.79 -3.91
C ASN A 111 7.22 19.65 -2.39
N GLN A 112 5.96 19.56 -1.93
CA GLN A 112 5.64 19.27 -0.54
C GLN A 112 5.84 17.79 -0.20
N TYR A 113 5.40 16.84 -1.05
CA TYR A 113 5.67 15.41 -0.84
C TYR A 113 7.16 15.06 -0.96
N GLN A 114 7.93 15.79 -1.77
CA GLN A 114 9.40 15.65 -1.84
C GLN A 114 10.13 15.98 -0.51
N LYS A 115 9.41 16.47 0.52
CA LYS A 115 9.93 16.60 1.89
C LYS A 115 10.01 15.26 2.65
N PHE A 116 9.35 14.18 2.18
CA PHE A 116 9.48 12.85 2.78
C PHE A 116 10.91 12.31 2.66
N ASP A 117 11.41 11.72 3.74
CA ASP A 117 12.76 11.15 3.79
C ASP A 117 12.86 9.80 3.07
N ASP A 118 11.80 9.00 3.11
CA ASP A 118 11.70 7.72 2.39
C ASP A 118 11.07 7.86 0.99
N ALA A 119 10.86 6.74 0.30
CA ALA A 119 10.17 6.67 -0.97
C ALA A 119 8.72 7.17 -0.86
N PHE A 120 8.29 8.05 -1.77
CA PHE A 120 6.89 8.45 -1.93
C PHE A 120 6.29 7.81 -3.18
N ILE A 121 5.12 7.18 -3.02
CA ILE A 121 4.33 6.52 -4.06
C ILE A 121 2.92 7.14 -4.00
N VAL A 122 2.33 7.40 -5.17
CA VAL A 122 0.97 7.93 -5.30
C VAL A 122 0.24 7.21 -6.44
N THR A 123 -1.09 7.18 -6.38
CA THR A 123 -1.99 6.90 -7.51
C THR A 123 -2.98 8.08 -7.63
N PRO A 124 -3.50 8.46 -8.82
CA PRO A 124 -4.33 9.66 -8.96
C PRO A 124 -5.72 9.48 -8.33
N GLY A 125 -6.29 10.57 -7.81
CA GLY A 125 -7.71 10.70 -7.44
C GLY A 125 -8.54 11.50 -8.45
N ASP A 126 -9.82 11.76 -8.16
CA ASP A 126 -10.69 12.54 -9.04
C ASP A 126 -10.44 14.05 -8.93
N ASN A 127 -10.04 14.56 -7.76
CA ASN A 127 -9.62 15.96 -7.62
C ASN A 127 -8.42 16.29 -8.51
N ASP A 128 -7.56 15.30 -8.74
CA ASP A 128 -6.27 15.45 -9.42
C ASP A 128 -6.44 15.64 -10.93
N TRP A 129 -7.55 15.19 -11.53
CA TRP A 129 -7.79 15.38 -12.96
C TRP A 129 -9.27 15.41 -13.42
N THR A 130 -10.15 14.51 -13.00
CA THR A 130 -11.55 14.51 -13.50
C THR A 130 -12.28 15.79 -13.12
N ASP A 131 -12.13 16.22 -11.87
CA ASP A 131 -12.80 17.40 -11.31
C ASP A 131 -12.27 18.73 -11.84
N CYS A 132 -11.19 18.71 -12.60
CA CYS A 132 -10.62 19.91 -13.20
C CYS A 132 -11.55 20.55 -14.24
N HIS A 133 -12.58 19.82 -14.69
CA HIS A 133 -13.66 20.35 -15.51
C HIS A 133 -14.50 21.44 -14.81
N ARG A 134 -14.45 21.54 -13.47
CA ARG A 134 -15.27 22.47 -12.68
C ARG A 134 -14.83 23.93 -12.87
N THR A 135 -15.77 24.87 -12.89
CA THR A 135 -15.48 26.27 -13.26
C THR A 135 -14.51 26.96 -12.29
N ASN A 136 -14.67 26.71 -10.99
CA ASN A 136 -13.74 27.19 -9.95
C ASN A 136 -12.35 26.51 -10.04
N ASN A 137 -12.28 25.28 -10.55
CA ASN A 137 -11.02 24.55 -10.75
C ASN A 137 -10.27 25.02 -12.02
N GLY A 138 -10.93 25.79 -12.89
CA GLY A 138 -10.38 26.39 -14.11
C GLY A 138 -11.00 25.91 -15.42
N SER A 139 -12.04 25.05 -15.39
CA SER A 139 -12.66 24.44 -16.58
C SER A 139 -11.64 23.75 -17.51
N TYR A 140 -10.60 23.16 -16.94
CA TYR A 140 -9.58 22.39 -17.67
C TYR A 140 -10.15 21.06 -18.17
N LEU A 141 -9.65 20.60 -19.32
CA LEU A 141 -9.99 19.30 -19.88
C LEU A 141 -9.35 18.17 -19.05
N PRO A 142 -10.12 17.23 -18.47
CA PRO A 142 -9.56 16.22 -17.58
C PRO A 142 -8.47 15.31 -18.14
N THR A 143 -8.58 14.87 -19.38
CA THR A 143 -7.57 14.04 -20.06
C THR A 143 -6.22 14.75 -20.18
N GLU A 144 -6.23 16.07 -20.39
CA GLU A 144 -5.04 16.92 -20.43
C GLU A 144 -4.47 17.13 -19.02
N ARG A 145 -5.32 17.32 -18.00
CA ARG A 145 -4.88 17.39 -16.60
C ARG A 145 -4.30 16.07 -16.09
N LEU A 146 -4.83 14.93 -16.51
CA LEU A 146 -4.24 13.62 -16.23
C LEU A 146 -2.86 13.46 -16.88
N ALA A 147 -2.68 13.95 -18.11
CA ALA A 147 -1.36 13.97 -18.75
C ALA A 147 -0.37 14.87 -17.97
N LYS A 148 -0.82 16.05 -17.52
CA LYS A 148 -0.02 16.96 -16.68
C LYS A 148 0.30 16.37 -15.29
N PHE A 149 -0.64 15.66 -14.68
CA PHE A 149 -0.41 14.94 -13.43
C PHE A 149 0.63 13.83 -13.61
N ARG A 150 0.54 13.06 -14.70
CA ARG A 150 1.53 12.04 -15.08
C ARG A 150 2.94 12.63 -15.26
N GLU A 151 3.05 13.75 -15.99
CA GLU A 151 4.29 14.50 -16.22
C GLU A 151 4.98 14.92 -14.91
N ILE A 152 4.21 15.41 -13.93
CA ILE A 152 4.74 15.94 -12.67
C ILE A 152 5.03 14.84 -11.65
N PHE A 153 4.10 13.92 -11.42
CA PHE A 153 4.18 12.96 -10.30
C PHE A 153 4.93 11.66 -10.63
N TYR A 154 5.14 11.34 -11.92
CA TYR A 154 5.83 10.12 -12.36
C TYR A 154 6.99 10.46 -13.32
N PRO A 155 7.95 11.33 -12.91
CA PRO A 155 9.02 11.83 -13.78
C PRO A 155 10.03 10.75 -14.22
N ALA A 156 9.94 9.54 -13.68
CA ALA A 156 10.67 8.36 -14.13
C ALA A 156 9.77 7.12 -14.01
N ILE A 157 9.42 6.50 -15.15
CA ILE A 157 8.58 5.29 -15.18
C ILE A 157 9.28 4.15 -14.41
N GLY A 158 8.54 3.47 -13.53
CA GLY A 158 9.08 2.38 -12.71
C GLY A 158 9.96 2.84 -11.54
N ARG A 159 9.79 4.09 -11.06
CA ARG A 159 10.55 4.65 -9.95
C ARG A 159 9.68 5.57 -9.10
N SER A 160 9.76 5.43 -7.77
CA SER A 160 9.05 6.30 -6.84
C SER A 160 9.72 7.68 -6.75
N THR A 161 9.11 8.61 -6.01
CA THR A 161 9.75 9.88 -5.64
C THR A 161 10.07 9.90 -4.13
N GLY A 162 10.07 11.06 -3.45
CA GLY A 162 10.66 11.26 -2.11
C GLY A 162 12.19 11.42 -2.15
N LYS A 163 12.87 11.53 -1.00
CA LYS A 163 14.33 11.69 -0.92
C LYS A 163 15.12 10.37 -1.04
N ARG A 164 14.52 9.23 -0.66
CA ARG A 164 15.07 7.88 -0.89
C ARG A 164 14.19 7.07 -1.87
N PRO A 165 14.09 7.48 -3.15
CA PRO A 165 13.21 6.85 -4.12
C PRO A 165 13.63 5.42 -4.46
N MET A 166 12.66 4.50 -4.46
CA MET A 166 12.83 3.07 -4.75
C MET A 166 12.46 2.73 -6.21
N ALA A 167 12.82 1.51 -6.65
CA ALA A 167 12.37 0.95 -7.92
C ALA A 167 10.99 0.32 -7.78
N LEU A 168 10.16 0.45 -8.82
CA LEU A 168 8.80 -0.08 -8.93
C LEU A 168 8.65 -0.79 -10.28
N LEU A 169 7.85 -1.84 -10.37
CA LEU A 169 7.39 -2.35 -11.66
C LEU A 169 6.17 -1.53 -12.09
N SER A 170 6.24 -0.79 -13.19
CA SER A 170 5.08 -0.11 -13.77
C SER A 170 4.39 -1.01 -14.81
N GLN A 171 3.05 -0.97 -14.88
CA GLN A 171 2.26 -1.65 -15.91
C GLN A 171 2.76 -1.24 -17.31
N ALA A 172 3.03 0.05 -17.51
CA ALA A 172 3.52 0.61 -18.77
C ALA A 172 4.85 -0.02 -19.26
N ALA A 173 5.64 -0.61 -18.35
CA ALA A 173 6.91 -1.29 -18.66
C ALA A 173 6.84 -2.82 -18.47
N THR A 174 5.67 -3.39 -18.20
CA THR A 174 5.51 -4.82 -17.89
C THR A 174 5.31 -5.65 -19.17
N PRO A 175 6.09 -6.73 -19.39
CA PRO A 175 5.86 -7.65 -20.51
C PRO A 175 4.43 -8.20 -20.53
N GLY A 176 3.80 -8.22 -21.71
CA GLY A 176 2.39 -8.59 -21.87
C GLY A 176 1.38 -7.46 -21.61
N GLN A 177 1.78 -6.36 -20.97
CA GLN A 177 0.92 -5.20 -20.66
C GLN A 177 1.09 -4.05 -21.68
N ALA A 178 1.68 -4.30 -22.86
CA ALA A 178 2.04 -3.27 -23.84
C ALA A 178 0.84 -2.45 -24.38
N ALA A 179 -0.37 -3.02 -24.38
CA ALA A 179 -1.61 -2.29 -24.70
C ALA A 179 -1.97 -1.20 -23.67
N HIS A 180 -1.31 -1.21 -22.50
CA HIS A 180 -1.55 -0.34 -21.36
C HIS A 180 -0.31 0.55 -21.06
N ALA A 181 0.51 0.83 -22.09
CA ALA A 181 1.70 1.68 -22.01
C ALA A 181 1.48 3.11 -21.48
N ALA A 182 0.22 3.59 -21.44
CA ALA A 182 -0.13 4.90 -20.89
C ALA A 182 -0.26 4.93 -19.35
N TYR A 183 -0.42 3.78 -18.70
CA TYR A 183 -0.76 3.68 -17.27
C TYR A 183 0.52 3.54 -16.44
N VAL A 184 1.29 4.62 -16.40
CA VAL A 184 2.57 4.70 -15.66
C VAL A 184 2.37 4.60 -14.14
N GLU A 185 1.23 5.11 -13.67
CA GLU A 185 0.77 5.15 -12.28
C GLU A 185 0.35 3.79 -11.70
N ASN A 186 0.02 2.83 -12.55
CA ASN A 186 -0.25 1.45 -12.15
C ASN A 186 1.10 0.78 -11.86
N THR A 187 1.45 0.60 -10.58
CA THR A 187 2.77 0.14 -10.15
C THR A 187 2.69 -1.00 -9.13
N LEU A 188 3.76 -1.80 -9.03
CA LEU A 188 3.87 -2.97 -8.16
C LEU A 188 5.27 -3.07 -7.55
N TRP A 189 5.34 -3.45 -6.28
CA TRP A 189 6.58 -3.73 -5.55
C TRP A 189 6.39 -4.90 -4.57
N GLN A 190 7.49 -5.43 -4.05
CA GLN A 190 7.48 -6.43 -2.98
C GLN A 190 7.87 -5.77 -1.66
N PHE A 191 7.16 -6.08 -0.57
CA PHE A 191 7.47 -5.54 0.75
C PHE A 191 7.17 -6.56 1.85
N ALA A 192 8.18 -6.89 2.67
CA ALA A 192 8.06 -7.79 3.83
C ALA A 192 7.39 -9.16 3.54
N GLY A 193 7.44 -9.64 2.29
CA GLY A 193 6.81 -10.88 1.83
C GLY A 193 5.38 -10.72 1.28
N ALA A 194 4.84 -9.51 1.20
CA ALA A 194 3.59 -9.18 0.50
C ALA A 194 3.86 -8.53 -0.87
N THR A 195 2.95 -8.76 -1.82
CA THR A 195 2.89 -8.00 -3.09
C THR A 195 2.08 -6.73 -2.84
N MET A 196 2.63 -5.57 -3.18
CA MET A 196 2.00 -4.26 -2.98
C MET A 196 1.80 -3.61 -4.36
N ALA A 197 0.66 -2.97 -4.62
CA ALA A 197 0.41 -2.33 -5.91
C ALA A 197 -0.57 -1.14 -5.86
N THR A 198 -0.42 -0.22 -6.81
CA THR A 198 -1.39 0.84 -7.14
C THR A 198 -2.26 0.45 -8.33
N VAL A 199 -3.54 0.86 -8.32
CA VAL A 199 -4.54 0.67 -9.38
C VAL A 199 -5.35 1.96 -9.57
N HIS A 200 -5.40 2.49 -10.79
CA HIS A 200 -5.99 3.80 -11.07
C HIS A 200 -7.53 3.79 -11.19
N VAL A 201 -8.20 3.99 -10.06
CA VAL A 201 -9.67 4.03 -9.90
C VAL A 201 -10.04 5.24 -9.02
N VAL A 202 -11.00 6.08 -9.48
CA VAL A 202 -11.21 7.47 -8.97
C VAL A 202 -12.67 7.84 -8.63
N GLY A 203 -12.88 8.81 -7.72
CA GLY A 203 -14.10 9.01 -6.92
C GLY A 203 -15.33 9.55 -7.63
N SER A 204 -15.18 10.37 -8.68
CA SER A 204 -16.33 10.92 -9.44
C SER A 204 -16.92 9.90 -10.44
N ALA A 205 -17.54 8.86 -9.87
CA ALA A 205 -18.11 7.68 -10.55
C ALA A 205 -17.13 7.04 -11.56
N ASN A 206 -15.86 6.90 -11.16
CA ASN A 206 -14.78 6.38 -12.00
C ASN A 206 -14.54 7.15 -13.32
N ASN A 207 -14.86 8.45 -13.37
CA ASN A 207 -14.90 9.32 -14.57
C ASN A 207 -16.18 9.17 -15.46
N LEU A 208 -17.21 8.46 -14.99
CA LEU A 208 -18.53 8.46 -15.66
C LEU A 208 -19.41 9.68 -15.32
N ALA A 209 -19.00 10.53 -14.37
CA ALA A 209 -19.64 11.81 -14.10
C ALA A 209 -19.46 12.83 -15.26
N PRO A 210 -20.52 13.49 -15.76
CA PRO A 210 -20.42 14.45 -16.87
C PRO A 210 -19.53 15.67 -16.60
N TRP A 211 -18.63 16.01 -17.53
CA TRP A 211 -17.74 17.19 -17.48
C TRP A 211 -18.49 18.50 -17.80
N ASN A 212 -19.63 18.73 -17.15
CA ASN A 212 -20.64 19.71 -17.53
C ASN A 212 -20.26 21.20 -17.35
N GLN A 213 -19.07 21.49 -16.83
CA GLN A 213 -18.57 22.84 -16.56
C GLN A 213 -17.39 23.27 -17.45
N LEU A 214 -17.03 22.45 -18.45
CA LEU A 214 -16.15 22.89 -19.53
C LEU A 214 -16.80 24.02 -20.34
N ALA A 215 -15.99 24.93 -20.88
CA ALA A 215 -16.47 26.08 -21.66
C ALA A 215 -17.20 25.71 -22.99
N GLY A 216 -17.25 24.42 -23.34
CA GLY A 216 -18.02 23.86 -24.47
C GLY A 216 -19.02 22.76 -24.06
N GLY A 217 -19.28 22.54 -22.77
CA GLY A 217 -20.10 21.44 -22.26
C GLY A 217 -19.35 20.10 -22.12
N ASP A 218 -20.08 19.06 -21.66
CA ASP A 218 -19.54 17.70 -21.48
C ASP A 218 -19.05 17.09 -22.82
N ARG A 219 -18.05 16.20 -22.73
CA ARG A 219 -17.48 15.48 -23.86
C ARG A 219 -17.66 13.97 -23.68
N PRO A 220 -18.90 13.45 -23.75
CA PRO A 220 -19.20 12.07 -23.39
C PRO A 220 -18.39 11.04 -24.18
N ALA A 221 -18.08 11.28 -25.47
CA ALA A 221 -17.27 10.37 -26.27
C ALA A 221 -15.80 10.30 -25.83
N GLU A 222 -15.19 11.44 -25.46
CA GLU A 222 -13.81 11.48 -24.97
C GLU A 222 -13.71 10.86 -23.56
N ARG A 223 -14.71 11.17 -22.72
CA ARG A 223 -14.86 10.68 -21.36
C ARG A 223 -15.09 9.16 -21.29
N GLN A 224 -15.94 8.63 -22.16
CA GLN A 224 -16.17 7.18 -22.27
C GLN A 224 -14.92 6.46 -22.78
N ALA A 225 -14.22 7.00 -23.79
CA ALA A 225 -13.00 6.39 -24.32
C ALA A 225 -11.85 6.35 -23.29
N GLU A 226 -11.76 7.35 -22.40
CA GLU A 226 -10.86 7.31 -21.24
C GLU A 226 -11.25 6.16 -20.30
N PHE A 227 -12.52 6.12 -19.88
CA PHE A 227 -13.03 5.13 -18.93
C PHE A 227 -12.82 3.70 -19.43
N ASP A 228 -13.22 3.41 -20.68
CA ASP A 228 -13.12 2.07 -21.27
C ASP A 228 -11.65 1.59 -21.30
N ALA A 229 -10.73 2.47 -21.71
CA ALA A 229 -9.30 2.16 -21.78
C ALA A 229 -8.68 1.95 -20.39
N ARG A 230 -9.04 2.78 -19.39
CA ARG A 230 -8.51 2.67 -18.02
C ARG A 230 -9.13 1.52 -17.24
N LEU A 231 -10.40 1.19 -17.49
CA LEU A 231 -11.04 -0.01 -16.97
C LEU A 231 -10.33 -1.26 -17.49
N ALA A 232 -10.13 -1.37 -18.81
CA ALA A 232 -9.39 -2.48 -19.41
C ALA A 232 -7.97 -2.61 -18.82
N ALA A 233 -7.24 -1.49 -18.69
CA ALA A 233 -5.92 -1.47 -18.07
C ALA A 233 -5.94 -1.92 -16.60
N SER A 234 -6.88 -1.42 -15.79
CA SER A 234 -6.97 -1.77 -14.37
C SER A 234 -7.37 -3.22 -14.17
N LEU A 235 -8.28 -3.76 -14.98
CA LEU A 235 -8.64 -5.19 -14.95
C LEU A 235 -7.45 -6.10 -15.31
N ALA A 236 -6.72 -5.76 -16.37
CA ALA A 236 -5.51 -6.48 -16.78
C ALA A 236 -4.36 -6.35 -15.75
N TRP A 237 -4.30 -5.23 -15.02
CA TRP A 237 -3.31 -5.02 -13.96
C TRP A 237 -3.63 -5.81 -12.70
N ILE A 238 -4.89 -5.85 -12.26
CA ILE A 238 -5.33 -6.65 -11.11
C ILE A 238 -5.01 -8.14 -11.34
N ASP A 239 -5.24 -8.66 -12.55
CA ASP A 239 -4.82 -10.03 -12.88
C ASP A 239 -3.31 -10.21 -12.75
N GLU A 240 -2.50 -9.30 -13.28
CA GLU A 240 -1.03 -9.37 -13.24
C GLU A 240 -0.46 -9.23 -11.83
N ILE A 241 -1.04 -8.37 -10.98
CA ILE A 241 -0.69 -8.23 -9.56
C ILE A 241 -0.87 -9.57 -8.85
N PHE A 242 -2.04 -10.20 -8.99
CA PHE A 242 -2.30 -11.49 -8.34
C PHE A 242 -1.54 -12.66 -9.00
N ASN A 243 -1.26 -12.62 -10.31
CA ASN A 243 -0.37 -13.60 -10.96
C ASN A 243 1.04 -13.54 -10.33
N ARG A 244 1.58 -12.33 -10.14
CA ARG A 244 2.88 -12.10 -9.50
C ARG A 244 2.88 -12.49 -8.03
N ALA A 245 1.80 -12.22 -7.29
CA ALA A 245 1.67 -12.63 -5.90
C ALA A 245 1.66 -14.15 -5.73
N VAL A 246 1.01 -14.89 -6.63
CA VAL A 246 1.08 -16.36 -6.66
C VAL A 246 2.49 -16.84 -7.03
N ALA A 247 3.11 -16.28 -8.09
CA ALA A 247 4.45 -16.67 -8.55
C ALA A 247 5.56 -16.37 -7.51
N ALA A 248 5.43 -15.29 -6.74
CA ALA A 248 6.32 -14.93 -5.64
C ALA A 248 5.99 -15.67 -4.32
N ASN A 249 4.92 -16.47 -4.29
CA ASN A 249 4.33 -17.06 -3.08
C ASN A 249 4.09 -16.04 -1.95
N SER A 250 3.71 -14.80 -2.30
CA SER A 250 3.49 -13.71 -1.32
C SER A 250 2.53 -14.14 -0.22
N ALA A 251 2.79 -13.72 1.01
CA ALA A 251 1.93 -13.99 2.16
C ALA A 251 0.59 -13.25 2.06
N GLY A 252 0.60 -12.04 1.48
CA GLY A 252 -0.60 -11.26 1.21
C GLY A 252 -0.45 -10.34 -0.01
N VAL A 253 -1.55 -9.69 -0.39
CA VAL A 253 -1.60 -8.65 -1.44
C VAL A 253 -2.14 -7.34 -0.84
N MET A 254 -1.58 -6.20 -1.25
CA MET A 254 -2.15 -4.88 -0.98
C MET A 254 -2.44 -4.18 -2.31
N LEU A 255 -3.67 -3.70 -2.48
CA LEU A 255 -4.12 -2.87 -3.60
C LEU A 255 -4.45 -1.47 -3.09
N ALA A 256 -3.91 -0.43 -3.72
CA ALA A 256 -4.22 0.96 -3.42
C ALA A 256 -4.85 1.68 -4.62
N MET A 257 -5.95 2.38 -4.38
CA MET A 257 -6.69 3.21 -5.34
C MET A 257 -7.33 4.39 -4.60
N GLN A 258 -7.87 5.42 -5.26
CA GLN A 258 -8.48 6.55 -4.54
C GLN A 258 -9.93 6.27 -4.14
N ALA A 259 -10.77 5.84 -5.09
CA ALA A 259 -12.23 5.81 -4.93
C ALA A 259 -12.74 4.95 -3.76
N ASN A 260 -13.84 5.37 -3.14
CA ASN A 260 -14.76 4.49 -2.43
C ASN A 260 -15.77 3.92 -3.45
N PRO A 261 -15.62 2.65 -3.87
CA PRO A 261 -16.39 2.10 -4.98
C PRO A 261 -17.77 1.55 -4.55
N GLY A 262 -18.23 1.85 -3.33
CA GLY A 262 -19.50 1.33 -2.81
C GLY A 262 -19.49 -0.19 -2.55
N LEU A 263 -18.44 -0.70 -1.89
CA LEU A 263 -18.27 -2.13 -1.61
C LEU A 263 -19.47 -2.74 -0.87
N GLU A 264 -20.06 -1.97 0.06
CA GLU A 264 -21.23 -2.29 0.87
C GLU A 264 -22.57 -2.37 0.09
N TYR A 265 -22.63 -1.92 -1.16
CA TYR A 265 -23.85 -1.95 -1.98
C TYR A 265 -23.93 -3.19 -2.88
N ALA A 266 -25.11 -3.45 -3.47
CA ALA A 266 -25.30 -4.52 -4.45
C ALA A 266 -24.74 -4.13 -5.84
N ALA A 267 -24.35 -5.13 -6.63
CA ALA A 267 -23.99 -4.91 -8.03
C ALA A 267 -25.17 -4.35 -8.85
N GLY A 268 -24.89 -3.46 -9.80
CA GLY A 268 -25.89 -2.70 -10.56
C GLY A 268 -26.55 -1.56 -9.78
N SER A 269 -26.14 -1.28 -8.54
CA SER A 269 -26.62 -0.12 -7.80
C SER A 269 -25.99 1.19 -8.32
N PRO A 270 -26.68 2.35 -8.22
CA PRO A 270 -26.11 3.64 -8.62
C PRO A 270 -24.79 3.99 -7.92
N GLN A 271 -24.60 3.52 -6.69
CA GLN A 271 -23.39 3.71 -5.89
C GLN A 271 -22.16 2.94 -6.42
N ARG A 272 -22.37 1.95 -7.30
CA ARG A 272 -21.30 1.17 -7.94
C ARG A 272 -21.08 1.50 -9.42
N LEU A 273 -21.71 2.58 -9.92
CA LEU A 273 -21.59 3.00 -11.31
C LEU A 273 -20.11 3.21 -11.69
N GLY A 274 -19.63 2.47 -12.69
CA GLY A 274 -18.24 2.50 -13.15
C GLY A 274 -17.26 1.62 -12.34
N PHE A 275 -17.71 0.97 -11.26
CA PHE A 275 -16.85 0.20 -10.36
C PHE A 275 -17.10 -1.32 -10.35
N ASP A 276 -18.29 -1.79 -10.71
CA ASP A 276 -18.68 -3.21 -10.51
C ASP A 276 -17.71 -4.24 -11.14
N GLU A 277 -17.17 -4.00 -12.34
CA GLU A 277 -16.19 -4.90 -12.95
C GLU A 277 -14.86 -4.97 -12.17
N VAL A 278 -14.40 -3.84 -11.63
CA VAL A 278 -13.22 -3.76 -10.77
C VAL A 278 -13.47 -4.53 -9.47
N ILE A 279 -14.62 -4.30 -8.83
CA ILE A 279 -15.02 -4.99 -7.61
C ILE A 279 -15.11 -6.50 -7.85
N ALA A 280 -15.73 -6.92 -8.96
CA ALA A 280 -15.84 -8.32 -9.35
C ALA A 280 -14.47 -8.97 -9.62
N ARG A 281 -13.55 -8.26 -10.30
CA ARG A 281 -12.18 -8.76 -10.54
C ARG A 281 -11.39 -8.90 -9.24
N ILE A 282 -11.40 -7.89 -8.37
CA ILE A 282 -10.75 -7.94 -7.06
C ILE A 282 -11.35 -9.07 -6.21
N THR A 283 -12.68 -9.22 -6.19
CA THR A 283 -13.38 -10.30 -5.48
C THR A 283 -12.93 -11.67 -5.98
N ALA A 284 -13.01 -11.92 -7.29
CA ALA A 284 -12.65 -13.21 -7.89
C ALA A 284 -11.17 -13.56 -7.68
N ARG A 285 -10.25 -12.59 -7.84
CA ARG A 285 -8.82 -12.81 -7.62
C ARG A 285 -8.47 -12.98 -6.15
N SER A 286 -9.16 -12.31 -5.23
CA SER A 286 -8.99 -12.50 -3.78
C SER A 286 -9.45 -13.88 -3.33
N ILE A 287 -10.59 -14.37 -3.85
CA ILE A 287 -11.06 -15.75 -3.61
C ILE A 287 -10.04 -16.76 -4.13
N ALA A 288 -9.55 -16.58 -5.36
CA ALA A 288 -8.57 -17.49 -5.97
C ALA A 288 -7.19 -17.46 -5.31
N PHE A 289 -6.82 -16.36 -4.66
CA PHE A 289 -5.54 -16.21 -3.96
C PHE A 289 -5.54 -16.87 -2.56
N GLY A 290 -6.69 -16.93 -1.89
CA GLY A 290 -6.88 -17.69 -0.63
C GLY A 290 -6.10 -17.20 0.59
N LYS A 291 -5.33 -16.11 0.47
CA LYS A 291 -4.53 -15.47 1.53
C LYS A 291 -5.00 -14.02 1.77
N PRO A 292 -4.52 -13.31 2.82
CA PRO A 292 -4.96 -11.94 3.11
C PRO A 292 -4.74 -10.94 1.96
N VAL A 293 -5.76 -10.13 1.73
CA VAL A 293 -5.80 -9.00 0.78
C VAL A 293 -6.19 -7.74 1.55
N LEU A 294 -5.40 -6.67 1.41
CA LEU A 294 -5.71 -5.34 1.92
C LEU A 294 -6.09 -4.43 0.75
N LEU A 295 -7.27 -3.81 0.80
CA LEU A 295 -7.72 -2.80 -0.15
C LEU A 295 -7.66 -1.43 0.53
N ALA A 296 -6.69 -0.61 0.14
CA ALA A 296 -6.47 0.73 0.67
C ALA A 296 -7.08 1.81 -0.25
N HIS A 297 -7.89 2.72 0.29
CA HIS A 297 -8.44 3.84 -0.47
C HIS A 297 -8.76 5.08 0.39
N GLY A 298 -9.18 6.18 -0.27
CA GLY A 298 -9.58 7.46 0.33
C GLY A 298 -11.03 7.82 0.00
N ASP A 299 -11.24 9.00 -0.59
CA ASP A 299 -12.49 9.52 -1.19
C ASP A 299 -13.57 9.94 -0.17
N SER A 300 -14.00 9.08 0.75
CA SER A 300 -15.03 9.44 1.74
C SER A 300 -14.53 10.17 3.01
N HIS A 301 -13.24 10.50 3.08
CA HIS A 301 -12.61 11.36 4.10
C HIS A 301 -12.60 10.86 5.56
N TYR A 302 -12.95 9.61 5.86
CA TYR A 302 -12.89 9.08 7.22
C TYR A 302 -12.19 7.73 7.33
N PHE A 303 -11.36 7.60 8.37
CA PHE A 303 -10.68 6.35 8.68
C PHE A 303 -11.67 5.25 9.08
N ARG A 304 -11.65 4.13 8.34
CA ARG A 304 -12.33 2.87 8.71
C ARG A 304 -11.48 1.66 8.35
N VAL A 305 -11.69 0.56 9.08
CA VAL A 305 -11.13 -0.76 8.77
C VAL A 305 -12.24 -1.79 8.95
N ASP A 306 -12.64 -2.47 7.89
CA ASP A 306 -13.76 -3.42 7.87
C ASP A 306 -13.60 -4.49 6.76
N LYS A 307 -14.58 -5.40 6.66
CA LYS A 307 -14.65 -6.45 5.62
C LYS A 307 -16.01 -6.38 4.90
N PRO A 308 -16.18 -5.43 3.96
CA PRO A 308 -17.51 -5.03 3.48
C PRO A 308 -18.04 -5.92 2.34
N LEU A 309 -17.16 -6.68 1.68
CA LEU A 309 -17.55 -7.50 0.54
C LEU A 309 -18.20 -8.81 1.00
N VAL A 310 -19.31 -9.14 0.32
CA VAL A 310 -20.08 -10.37 0.51
C VAL A 310 -20.14 -11.12 -0.82
N ASN A 311 -19.81 -12.41 -0.79
CA ASN A 311 -19.91 -13.31 -1.94
C ASN A 311 -20.93 -14.41 -1.62
N ALA A 312 -21.95 -14.60 -2.48
CA ALA A 312 -23.01 -15.58 -2.29
C ALA A 312 -23.68 -15.58 -0.90
N GLY A 313 -23.75 -14.42 -0.24
CA GLY A 313 -24.32 -14.26 1.11
C GLY A 313 -23.34 -14.48 2.28
N VAL A 314 -22.07 -14.79 2.02
CA VAL A 314 -21.01 -14.98 3.01
C VAL A 314 -19.98 -13.85 2.92
N SER A 315 -19.47 -13.35 4.05
CA SER A 315 -18.41 -12.32 4.06
C SER A 315 -17.12 -12.85 3.41
N LEU A 316 -16.46 -12.02 2.60
CA LEU A 316 -15.16 -12.32 2.00
C LEU A 316 -14.05 -12.06 3.03
N GLU A 317 -13.93 -12.94 4.02
CA GLU A 317 -13.10 -12.70 5.21
C GLU A 317 -11.59 -12.52 4.92
N ASN A 318 -11.08 -12.93 3.75
CA ASN A 318 -9.69 -12.70 3.39
C ASN A 318 -9.42 -11.32 2.76
N LEU A 319 -10.45 -10.52 2.44
CA LEU A 319 -10.28 -9.13 2.01
C LEU A 319 -10.68 -8.16 3.13
N THR A 320 -9.76 -7.27 3.48
CA THR A 320 -9.97 -6.17 4.44
C THR A 320 -9.86 -4.83 3.72
N ARG A 321 -10.82 -3.94 3.92
CA ARG A 321 -10.70 -2.52 3.53
C ARG A 321 -9.94 -1.75 4.61
N VAL A 322 -9.08 -0.84 4.20
CA VAL A 322 -8.65 0.31 5.01
C VAL A 322 -8.96 1.59 4.22
N GLU A 323 -9.73 2.48 4.82
CA GLU A 323 -9.85 3.85 4.33
C GLU A 323 -8.90 4.75 5.12
N ASN A 324 -8.14 5.61 4.44
CA ASN A 324 -7.26 6.56 5.11
C ASN A 324 -8.04 7.70 5.80
N PHE A 325 -7.32 8.51 6.59
CA PHE A 325 -7.86 9.79 7.02
C PHE A 325 -7.93 10.76 5.83
N GLY A 326 -8.95 11.60 5.78
CA GLY A 326 -9.05 12.73 4.86
C GLY A 326 -9.54 14.00 5.54
N SER A 327 -9.63 15.09 4.78
CA SER A 327 -9.97 16.43 5.29
C SER A 327 -11.29 16.44 6.08
N PRO A 328 -11.36 17.01 7.30
CA PRO A 328 -10.38 17.92 7.93
C PRO A 328 -9.30 17.22 8.81
N ASN A 329 -9.31 15.88 8.85
CA ASN A 329 -8.53 15.06 9.77
C ASN A 329 -7.12 14.79 9.22
N VAL A 330 -6.25 15.79 9.18
CA VAL A 330 -4.89 15.63 8.60
C VAL A 330 -3.99 14.82 9.53
N HIS A 331 -4.08 13.51 9.37
CA HIS A 331 -3.43 12.44 10.13
C HIS A 331 -2.92 11.38 9.14
N TRP A 332 -2.34 10.28 9.64
CA TRP A 332 -1.86 9.19 8.79
C TRP A 332 -2.17 7.83 9.38
N VAL A 333 -2.02 6.78 8.58
CA VAL A 333 -2.23 5.39 9.01
C VAL A 333 -0.93 4.63 8.85
N GLU A 334 -0.41 4.04 9.93
CA GLU A 334 0.74 3.15 9.85
C GLU A 334 0.26 1.73 9.60
N VAL A 335 0.72 1.13 8.50
CA VAL A 335 0.40 -0.27 8.15
C VAL A 335 1.67 -1.10 8.30
N PHE A 336 1.70 -1.95 9.32
CA PHE A 336 2.75 -2.93 9.52
C PHE A 336 2.51 -4.16 8.63
N VAL A 337 3.60 -4.73 8.10
CA VAL A 337 3.56 -5.92 7.26
C VAL A 337 4.51 -6.98 7.81
N ASP A 338 3.99 -8.18 8.08
CA ASP A 338 4.75 -9.34 8.53
C ASP A 338 4.18 -10.62 7.90
N ALA A 339 4.93 -11.22 6.97
CA ALA A 339 4.55 -12.47 6.30
C ALA A 339 4.42 -13.70 7.22
N ARG A 340 4.78 -13.60 8.50
CA ARG A 340 4.58 -14.66 9.52
C ARG A 340 3.28 -14.49 10.30
N ASP A 341 2.65 -13.32 10.22
CA ASP A 341 1.35 -13.05 10.85
C ASP A 341 0.23 -13.61 9.93
N PRO A 342 -0.73 -14.40 10.45
CA PRO A 342 -1.82 -14.93 9.63
C PRO A 342 -2.74 -13.83 9.04
N ASN A 343 -2.68 -12.60 9.55
CA ASN A 343 -3.38 -11.44 9.00
C ASN A 343 -2.53 -10.69 7.95
N VAL A 344 -1.20 -10.88 7.96
CA VAL A 344 -0.14 -10.18 7.21
C VAL A 344 -0.04 -8.67 7.47
N PHE A 345 -1.17 -7.97 7.47
CA PHE A 345 -1.29 -6.53 7.64
C PHE A 345 -1.83 -6.18 9.03
N SER A 346 -1.24 -5.19 9.69
CA SER A 346 -1.78 -4.61 10.94
C SER A 346 -1.86 -3.09 10.80
N VAL A 347 -3.08 -2.56 10.90
CA VAL A 347 -3.41 -1.15 10.64
C VAL A 347 -3.49 -0.37 11.96
N VAL A 348 -2.74 0.74 12.06
CA VAL A 348 -2.67 1.58 13.26
C VAL A 348 -2.90 3.05 12.88
N PRO A 349 -3.99 3.71 13.31
CA PRO A 349 -4.17 5.14 13.08
C PRO A 349 -3.13 5.96 13.87
N ARG A 350 -2.52 6.95 13.24
CA ARG A 350 -1.50 7.84 13.80
C ARG A 350 -1.99 9.29 13.84
N ILE A 351 -2.43 9.69 15.03
CA ILE A 351 -2.96 11.03 15.32
C ILE A 351 -1.80 11.99 15.58
N VAL A 352 -1.55 12.90 14.65
CA VAL A 352 -0.49 13.93 14.77
C VAL A 352 -0.92 14.96 15.82
N PRO A 353 -0.21 15.12 16.96
CA PRO A 353 -0.70 15.93 18.08
C PRO A 353 -0.97 17.39 17.72
N GLY A 354 -0.11 18.01 16.91
CA GLY A 354 -0.28 19.40 16.44
C GLY A 354 -1.41 19.61 15.41
N ASN A 355 -2.18 18.57 15.07
CA ASN A 355 -3.33 18.64 14.17
C ASN A 355 -4.66 18.37 14.88
N VAL A 356 -4.64 17.99 16.16
CA VAL A 356 -5.84 17.82 16.98
C VAL A 356 -6.37 19.19 17.40
N VAL A 357 -7.68 19.43 17.25
CA VAL A 357 -8.33 20.60 17.84
C VAL A 357 -8.48 20.35 19.34
N THR A 358 -7.69 21.06 20.16
CA THR A 358 -7.90 21.14 21.60
C THR A 358 -9.26 21.77 21.89
N ARG A 359 -10.11 21.06 22.63
CA ARG A 359 -11.38 21.56 23.16
C ARG A 359 -11.17 22.19 24.53
#